data_AF-A0A7X7YUI9-F1
#
_entry.id   AF-A0A7X7YUI9-F1
#
_cell.length_a   1.000
_cell.length_b   1.000
_cell.length_c   1.000
_cell.angle_alpha   90.00
_cell.angle_beta   90.00
_cell.angle_gamma   90.00
#
_symmetry.space_group_name_H-M   'P 1'
#
loop_
_entity.id
_entity.type
_entity.pdbx_description
1 polymer ?
#
loop_
_entity_poly.entity_id
_entity_poly.type
_entity_poly.pdbx_seq_one_letter_code
_entity_poly.pdbx_strand_id
1 'polypeptide(L)'
;SSGEGGAKLHRRNWGELVENLTGSGEYHWMAGNFLKYGGPLNAGDLPVDAHELIAMCAPRPTFISYGAMSGPGAEGGWVDQKGSFMAAVAAGPVYKLLGKRDLGTAEYPPRETGLMDGELAFREHSGGHTTGPNWPTFLTWADRYIKIHDP
;
A
#
# COMPACT_ATOMS: atom_id res chain seq x y z
N SER A 1 -1.64 3.66 -5.91
CA SER A 1 -2.84 3.95 -5.12
C SER A 1 -3.74 2.72 -5.09
N SER A 2 -3.33 1.63 -4.42
CA SER A 2 -4.09 0.37 -4.49
C SER A 2 -5.30 0.33 -3.56
N GLY A 3 -5.33 1.13 -2.49
CA GLY A 3 -6.51 1.27 -1.64
C GLY A 3 -6.86 0.04 -0.80
N GLU A 4 -8.14 -0.04 -0.44
CA GLU A 4 -8.73 -1.12 0.36
C GLU A 4 -8.65 -2.46 -0.40
N GLY A 5 -8.38 -3.56 0.31
CA GLY A 5 -8.10 -4.86 -0.33
C GLY A 5 -6.71 -4.96 -0.98
N GLY A 6 -5.99 -3.85 -1.07
CA GLY A 6 -4.61 -3.77 -1.52
C GLY A 6 -3.64 -3.50 -0.37
N ALA A 7 -3.04 -2.30 -0.37
CA ALA A 7 -2.01 -1.92 0.60
C ALA A 7 -2.56 -1.22 1.85
N LYS A 8 -3.81 -0.72 1.80
CA LYS A 8 -4.46 -0.07 2.94
C LYS A 8 -4.79 -1.12 4.01
N LEU A 9 -4.55 -0.78 5.29
CA LEU A 9 -5.04 -1.60 6.40
C LEU A 9 -6.58 -1.64 6.42
N HIS A 10 -7.14 -2.84 6.36
CA HIS A 10 -8.58 -3.09 6.48
C HIS A 10 -9.15 -2.51 7.77
N ARG A 11 -8.41 -2.66 8.89
CA ARG A 11 -8.84 -2.16 10.20
C ARG A 11 -8.86 -0.64 10.33
N ARG A 12 -8.31 0.09 9.35
CA ARG A 12 -8.32 1.55 9.37
C ARG A 12 -9.61 2.06 8.77
N ASN A 13 -10.45 2.65 9.63
CA ASN A 13 -11.72 3.26 9.25
C ASN A 13 -11.50 4.64 8.62
N TRP A 14 -11.11 4.67 7.35
CA TRP A 14 -10.89 5.87 6.56
C TRP A 14 -11.01 5.58 5.06
N GLY A 15 -11.74 6.39 4.31
CA GLY A 15 -11.91 6.17 2.86
C GLY A 15 -12.79 4.95 2.57
N GLU A 16 -12.37 4.13 1.61
CA GLU A 16 -12.98 2.86 1.24
C GLU A 16 -12.84 1.82 2.37
N LEU A 17 -13.91 1.09 2.67
CA LEU A 17 -13.97 0.13 3.77
C LEU A 17 -14.26 -1.29 3.25
N VAL A 18 -14.08 -2.29 4.12
CA VAL A 18 -14.42 -3.69 3.83
C VAL A 18 -15.84 -3.81 3.29
N GLU A 19 -16.78 -3.06 3.86
CA GLU A 19 -18.19 -3.05 3.45
C GLU A 19 -18.38 -2.66 1.99
N ASN A 20 -17.57 -1.72 1.46
CA ASN A 20 -17.58 -1.35 0.03
C ASN A 20 -17.22 -2.55 -0.84
N LEU A 21 -16.09 -3.20 -0.54
CA LEU A 21 -15.58 -4.37 -1.25
C LEU A 21 -16.50 -5.59 -1.13
N THR A 22 -17.39 -5.64 -0.12
CA THR A 22 -18.40 -6.70 0.00
C THR A 22 -19.74 -6.35 -0.65
N GLY A 23 -19.94 -5.09 -1.04
CA GLY A 23 -21.16 -4.58 -1.64
C GLY A 23 -21.34 -5.01 -3.10
N SER A 24 -22.55 -4.86 -3.62
CA SER A 24 -22.91 -5.29 -4.98
C SER A 24 -22.08 -4.66 -6.10
N GLY A 25 -21.41 -3.53 -5.84
CA GLY A 25 -20.50 -2.89 -6.78
C GLY A 25 -19.15 -3.59 -6.94
N GLU A 26 -18.64 -4.26 -5.90
CA GLU A 26 -17.22 -4.63 -5.81
C GLU A 26 -16.98 -6.06 -5.29
N TYR A 27 -18.00 -6.75 -4.76
CA TYR A 27 -17.89 -8.10 -4.19
C TYR A 27 -17.23 -9.13 -5.12
N HIS A 28 -17.33 -8.93 -6.43
CA HIS A 28 -16.77 -9.80 -7.45
C HIS A 28 -15.23 -9.74 -7.54
N TRP A 29 -14.58 -8.75 -6.91
CA TRP A 29 -13.12 -8.71 -6.76
C TRP A 29 -12.63 -9.66 -5.68
N MET A 30 -13.51 -10.04 -4.75
CA MET A 30 -13.16 -10.75 -3.54
C MET A 30 -13.65 -12.20 -3.59
N ALA A 31 -12.98 -13.09 -2.84
CA ALA A 31 -13.51 -14.43 -2.61
C ALA A 31 -14.83 -14.35 -1.81
N GLY A 32 -15.78 -15.26 -2.07
CA GLY A 32 -17.06 -15.27 -1.35
C GLY A 32 -16.92 -15.31 0.18
N ASN A 33 -15.86 -15.94 0.70
CA ASN A 33 -15.55 -15.96 2.13
C ASN A 33 -15.16 -14.60 2.73
N PHE A 34 -14.76 -13.62 1.91
CA PHE A 34 -14.49 -12.26 2.36
C PHE A 34 -15.79 -11.50 2.69
N LEU A 35 -16.90 -11.86 2.04
CA LEU A 35 -18.17 -11.15 2.18
C LEU A 35 -18.76 -11.20 3.59
N LYS A 36 -18.37 -12.20 4.39
CA LYS A 36 -18.78 -12.28 5.79
C LYS A 36 -18.29 -11.10 6.64
N TYR A 37 -17.20 -10.43 6.24
CA TYR A 37 -16.60 -9.30 6.98
C TYR A 37 -17.23 -7.94 6.66
N GLY A 38 -18.21 -7.88 5.75
CA GLY A 38 -19.08 -6.72 5.57
C GLY A 38 -20.52 -6.99 6.01
N GLY A 39 -20.72 -7.96 6.91
CA GLY A 39 -22.03 -8.42 7.36
C GLY A 39 -21.99 -8.93 8.80
N PRO A 40 -22.07 -10.25 9.04
CA PRO A 40 -22.06 -10.80 10.41
C PRO A 40 -20.72 -10.62 11.15
N LEU A 41 -19.63 -10.37 10.43
CA LEU A 41 -18.31 -9.98 10.95
C LEU A 41 -17.95 -8.59 10.42
N ASN A 42 -16.88 -8.00 10.96
CA ASN A 42 -16.34 -6.71 10.54
C ASN A 42 -14.82 -6.77 10.27
N ALA A 43 -14.22 -5.65 9.83
CA ALA A 43 -12.78 -5.55 9.56
C ALA A 43 -11.87 -5.97 10.73
N GLY A 44 -12.32 -5.81 11.98
CA GLY A 44 -11.60 -6.24 13.18
C GLY A 44 -11.47 -7.76 13.29
N ASP A 45 -12.42 -8.50 12.74
CA ASP A 45 -12.50 -9.97 12.79
C ASP A 45 -11.66 -10.67 11.71
N LEU A 46 -11.10 -9.92 10.75
CA LEU A 46 -10.21 -10.48 9.73
C LEU A 46 -9.02 -11.17 10.42
N PRO A 47 -8.62 -12.40 10.04
CA PRO A 47 -7.49 -13.07 10.69
C PRO A 47 -6.13 -12.47 10.30
N VAL A 48 -6.11 -11.59 9.29
CA VAL A 48 -4.93 -10.92 8.74
C VAL A 48 -5.23 -9.46 8.41
N ASP A 49 -4.21 -8.69 8.04
CA ASP A 49 -4.34 -7.34 7.48
C ASP A 49 -3.27 -7.05 6.39
N ALA A 50 -3.36 -5.91 5.70
CA ALA A 50 -2.54 -5.61 4.53
C ALA A 50 -1.02 -5.56 4.80
N HIS A 51 -0.59 -5.27 6.03
CA HIS A 51 0.83 -5.35 6.40
C HIS A 51 1.42 -6.76 6.24
N GLU A 52 0.61 -7.81 6.46
CA GLU A 52 1.05 -9.20 6.25
C GLU A 52 1.13 -9.52 4.75
N LEU A 53 0.21 -9.01 3.94
CA LEU A 53 0.29 -9.12 2.47
C LEU A 53 1.57 -8.45 1.93
N ILE A 54 1.91 -7.25 2.43
CA ILE A 54 3.16 -6.57 2.06
C ILE A 54 4.38 -7.37 2.56
N ALA A 55 4.31 -7.94 3.77
CA ALA A 55 5.39 -8.76 4.32
C ALA A 55 5.67 -10.02 3.50
N MET A 56 4.65 -10.62 2.86
CA MET A 56 4.80 -11.75 1.92
C MET A 56 5.63 -11.38 0.67
N CYS A 57 5.85 -10.10 0.40
CA CYS A 57 6.76 -9.67 -0.65
C CYS A 57 8.24 -9.75 -0.24
N ALA A 58 8.55 -9.72 1.06
CA ALA A 58 9.94 -9.79 1.52
C ALA A 58 10.59 -11.13 1.11
N PRO A 59 11.88 -11.15 0.76
CA PRO A 59 12.83 -10.03 0.74
C PRO A 59 12.86 -9.27 -0.60
N ARG A 60 11.86 -9.44 -1.48
CA ARG A 60 11.82 -8.79 -2.79
C ARG A 60 11.52 -7.29 -2.64
N PRO A 61 12.13 -6.44 -3.49
CA PRO A 61 11.82 -5.01 -3.51
C PRO A 61 10.34 -4.76 -3.76
N THR A 62 9.73 -3.88 -2.97
CA THR A 62 8.32 -3.48 -3.04
C THR A 62 8.18 -1.98 -2.87
N PHE A 63 7.54 -1.33 -3.83
CA PHE A 63 7.34 0.12 -3.84
C PHE A 63 5.86 0.46 -3.66
N ILE A 64 5.51 1.06 -2.53
CA ILE A 64 4.16 1.52 -2.23
C ILE A 64 4.01 2.97 -2.73
N SER A 65 3.22 3.13 -3.80
CA SER A 65 3.06 4.38 -4.54
C SER A 65 1.67 4.96 -4.35
N TYR A 66 1.57 6.24 -3.98
CA TYR A 66 0.30 6.96 -3.86
C TYR A 66 0.35 8.35 -4.49
N GLY A 67 -0.82 8.78 -4.95
CA GLY A 67 -1.06 10.19 -5.23
C GLY A 67 -1.62 10.95 -4.04
N ALA A 68 -1.81 12.24 -4.25
CA ALA A 68 -2.30 13.19 -3.27
C ALA A 68 -3.81 12.99 -3.00
N MET A 69 -4.18 13.13 -1.73
CA MET A 69 -5.57 13.17 -1.26
C MET A 69 -6.35 14.41 -1.70
N SER A 70 -5.66 15.45 -2.13
CA SER A 70 -6.25 16.74 -2.49
C SER A 70 -5.55 17.38 -3.66
N GLY A 71 -6.31 18.15 -4.44
CA GLY A 71 -5.85 18.81 -5.66
C GLY A 71 -6.46 18.18 -6.92
N PRO A 72 -6.03 18.62 -8.11
CA PRO A 72 -6.57 18.15 -9.38
C PRO A 72 -6.42 16.64 -9.56
N GLY A 73 -7.52 15.97 -9.88
CA GLY A 73 -7.58 14.52 -10.09
C GLY A 73 -7.50 13.67 -8.82
N ALA A 74 -7.49 14.29 -7.63
CA ALA A 74 -7.55 13.56 -6.37
C ALA A 74 -8.98 13.05 -6.11
N GLU A 75 -9.10 11.91 -5.45
CA GLU A 75 -10.37 11.28 -5.06
C GLU A 75 -10.69 11.48 -3.58
N GLY A 76 -10.11 12.51 -2.96
CA GLY A 76 -10.18 12.68 -1.53
C GLY A 76 -9.40 11.56 -0.80
N GLY A 77 -9.90 11.18 0.37
CA GLY A 77 -9.30 10.17 1.24
C GLY A 77 -9.59 8.72 0.87
N TRP A 78 -10.18 8.44 -0.31
CA TRP A 78 -10.72 7.13 -0.66
C TRP A 78 -9.73 5.97 -0.47
N VAL A 79 -8.53 6.06 -1.06
CA VAL A 79 -7.52 4.99 -1.00
C VAL A 79 -6.60 5.04 0.24
N ASP A 80 -6.80 5.98 1.16
CA ASP A 80 -6.06 6.12 2.43
C ASP A 80 -4.54 5.87 2.32
N GLN A 81 -3.83 6.80 1.66
CA GLN A 81 -2.38 6.75 1.52
C GLN A 81 -1.65 6.64 2.88
N LYS A 82 -2.23 7.21 3.95
CA LYS A 82 -1.71 7.10 5.32
C LYS A 82 -1.87 5.70 5.89
N GLY A 83 -3.02 5.06 5.69
CA GLY A 83 -3.22 3.67 6.08
C GLY A 83 -2.27 2.71 5.39
N SER A 84 -1.97 2.99 4.12
CA SER A 84 -1.05 2.18 3.34
C SER A 84 0.42 2.38 3.76
N PHE A 85 0.80 3.59 4.15
CA PHE A 85 2.07 3.85 4.82
C PHE A 85 2.17 3.10 6.15
N MET A 86 1.13 3.14 6.98
CA MET A 86 1.09 2.39 8.25
C MET A 86 1.25 0.88 8.02
N ALA A 87 0.61 0.33 6.98
CA ALA A 87 0.79 -1.06 6.59
C ALA A 87 2.25 -1.38 6.23
N ALA A 88 2.90 -0.51 5.45
CA ALA A 88 4.30 -0.66 5.08
C ALA A 88 5.24 -0.58 6.31
N VAL A 89 4.99 0.35 7.25
CA VAL A 89 5.72 0.39 8.53
C VAL A 89 5.58 -0.93 9.30
N ALA A 90 4.36 -1.45 9.40
CA ALA A 90 4.08 -2.71 10.10
C ALA A 90 4.64 -3.95 9.39
N ALA A 91 4.88 -3.90 8.07
CA ALA A 91 5.58 -4.94 7.31
C ALA A 91 7.10 -4.90 7.49
N GLY A 92 7.66 -3.75 7.89
CA GLY A 92 9.10 -3.51 8.07
C GLY A 92 9.86 -4.54 8.92
N PRO A 93 9.32 -5.07 10.03
CA PRO A 93 9.96 -6.12 10.81
C PRO A 93 10.32 -7.38 10.01
N VAL A 94 9.49 -7.81 9.05
CA VAL A 94 9.77 -8.99 8.22
C VAL A 94 10.87 -8.70 7.20
N TYR A 95 10.90 -7.50 6.62
CA TYR A 95 12.02 -7.06 5.78
C TYR A 95 13.34 -7.09 6.55
N LYS A 96 13.36 -6.54 7.78
CA LYS A 96 14.55 -6.56 8.65
C LYS A 96 14.97 -7.97 9.05
N LEU A 97 14.02 -8.84 9.38
CA LEU A 97 14.27 -10.25 9.69
C LEU A 97 15.02 -10.95 8.55
N LEU A 98 14.67 -10.64 7.31
CA LEU A 98 15.27 -11.21 6.10
C LEU A 98 16.49 -10.42 5.59
N GLY A 99 17.08 -9.57 6.43
CA GLY A 99 18.29 -8.81 6.11
C GLY A 99 18.10 -7.69 5.10
N LYS A 100 16.87 -7.21 4.91
CA LYS A 100 16.51 -6.10 4.03
C LYS A 100 16.19 -4.84 4.82
N ARG A 101 16.17 -3.70 4.14
CA ARG A 101 15.86 -2.40 4.75
C ARG A 101 14.38 -2.08 4.56
N ASP A 102 13.77 -1.63 5.65
CA ASP A 102 12.40 -1.11 5.69
C ASP A 102 12.38 0.41 5.38
N LEU A 103 11.31 1.10 5.76
CA LEU A 103 11.15 2.55 5.54
C LEU A 103 12.05 3.43 6.41
N GLY A 104 12.68 2.88 7.47
CA GLY A 104 13.54 3.63 8.39
C GLY A 104 12.83 4.63 9.31
N THR A 105 11.50 4.79 9.20
CA THR A 105 10.70 5.68 10.04
C THR A 105 9.26 5.17 10.17
N ALA A 106 8.60 5.55 11.27
CA ALA A 106 7.16 5.39 11.46
C ALA A 106 6.39 6.71 11.29
N GLU A 107 7.08 7.82 11.01
CA GLU A 107 6.48 9.13 10.79
C GLU A 107 6.07 9.28 9.32
N TYR A 108 4.80 9.65 9.10
CA TYR A 108 4.28 9.84 7.75
C TYR A 108 5.01 11.00 7.06
N PRO A 109 5.67 10.79 5.91
CA PRO A 109 6.52 11.80 5.31
C PRO A 109 5.69 12.91 4.66
N PRO A 110 6.24 14.14 4.55
CA PRO A 110 5.65 15.16 3.70
C PRO A 110 5.53 14.67 2.25
N ARG A 111 4.52 15.15 1.53
CA ARG A 111 4.34 14.87 0.09
C ARG A 111 5.61 15.15 -0.71
N GLU A 112 5.82 14.39 -1.79
CA GLU A 112 7.02 14.36 -2.64
C GLU A 112 8.29 13.81 -1.96
N THR A 113 8.28 13.59 -0.65
CA THR A 113 9.40 12.97 0.08
C THR A 113 9.35 11.45 -0.12
N GLY A 114 10.38 10.91 -0.78
CA GLY A 114 10.50 9.47 -0.98
C GLY A 114 11.24 8.79 0.17
N LEU A 115 10.60 7.78 0.77
CA LEU A 115 11.25 6.83 1.67
C LEU A 115 11.69 5.63 0.85
N MET A 116 12.86 5.75 0.23
CA MET A 116 13.25 4.89 -0.89
C MET A 116 14.65 4.30 -0.71
N ASP A 117 15.24 4.36 0.47
CA ASP A 117 16.59 3.85 0.66
C ASP A 117 16.65 2.32 0.67
N GLY A 118 15.58 1.65 1.11
CA GLY A 118 15.50 0.19 1.24
C GLY A 118 14.73 -0.56 0.13
N GLU A 119 14.56 -1.86 0.37
CA GLU A 119 13.78 -2.77 -0.45
C GLU A 119 12.27 -2.59 -0.24
N LEU A 120 11.83 -2.18 0.96
CA LEU A 120 10.49 -1.63 1.11
C LEU A 120 10.57 -0.12 0.95
N ALA A 121 9.77 0.43 0.04
CA ALA A 121 9.77 1.85 -0.27
C ALA A 121 8.36 2.44 -0.25
N PHE A 122 8.26 3.72 0.06
CA PHE A 122 7.01 4.49 0.02
C PHE A 122 7.24 5.88 -0.59
N ARG A 123 6.30 6.34 -1.42
CA ARG A 123 6.25 7.74 -1.86
C ARG A 123 4.84 8.20 -2.23
N GLU A 124 4.44 9.33 -1.67
CA GLU A 124 3.28 10.12 -2.10
C GLU A 124 3.71 11.21 -3.10
N HIS A 125 3.12 11.25 -4.29
CA HIS A 125 3.31 12.34 -5.25
C HIS A 125 2.15 13.34 -5.24
N SER A 126 2.33 14.46 -5.95
CA SER A 126 1.44 15.63 -5.95
C SER A 126 0.27 15.56 -6.93
N GLY A 127 0.32 14.71 -7.94
CA GLY A 127 -0.86 14.37 -8.74
C GLY A 127 -1.90 13.57 -7.92
N GLY A 128 -3.16 13.55 -8.36
CA GLY A 128 -4.24 12.79 -7.73
C GLY A 128 -4.20 11.28 -7.94
N HIS A 129 -5.34 10.61 -8.18
CA HIS A 129 -5.38 9.16 -8.42
C HIS A 129 -4.84 8.82 -9.82
N THR A 130 -3.52 8.77 -9.93
CA THR A 130 -2.78 8.41 -11.15
C THR A 130 -1.44 7.78 -10.76
N THR A 131 -0.78 7.09 -11.69
CA THR A 131 0.56 6.54 -11.49
C THR A 131 1.65 7.43 -12.11
N GLY A 132 1.28 8.35 -13.01
CA GLY A 132 2.19 9.12 -13.87
C GLY A 132 3.39 9.73 -13.12
N PRO A 133 3.17 10.57 -12.10
CA PRO A 133 4.24 11.30 -11.43
C PRO A 133 5.25 10.42 -10.68
N ASN A 134 4.89 9.19 -10.28
CA ASN A 134 5.81 8.28 -9.60
C ASN A 134 6.64 7.42 -10.57
N TRP A 135 6.32 7.36 -11.87
CA TRP A 135 7.06 6.51 -12.81
C TRP A 135 8.58 6.81 -12.85
N PRO A 136 9.04 8.07 -13.02
CA PRO A 136 10.48 8.36 -13.04
C PRO A 136 11.19 7.98 -11.73
N THR A 137 10.50 8.18 -10.60
CA THR A 137 11.01 7.83 -9.27
C THR A 137 11.09 6.32 -9.09
N PHE A 138 10.04 5.59 -9.48
CA PHE A 138 10.00 4.13 -9.44
C PHE A 138 11.11 3.53 -10.30
N LEU A 139 11.31 4.01 -11.54
CA LEU A 139 12.35 3.51 -12.43
C LEU A 139 13.75 3.72 -11.84
N THR A 140 14.03 4.91 -11.28
CA THR A 140 15.30 5.20 -10.59
C THR A 140 15.52 4.27 -9.39
N TRP A 141 14.49 4.02 -8.59
CA TRP A 141 14.56 3.11 -7.45
C TRP A 141 14.75 1.65 -7.88
N ALA A 142 14.00 1.21 -8.90
CA ALA A 142 13.97 -0.15 -9.40
C ALA A 142 15.26 -0.54 -10.12
N ASP A 143 15.94 0.41 -10.77
CA ASP A 143 17.23 0.19 -11.42
C ASP A 143 18.27 -0.41 -10.45
N ARG A 144 18.19 -0.12 -9.14
CA ARG A 144 19.11 -0.69 -8.14
C ARG A 144 18.95 -2.20 -7.95
N TYR A 145 17.82 -2.78 -8.37
CA TYR A 145 17.47 -4.17 -8.10
C TYR A 145 17.21 -4.99 -9.36
N ILE A 146 16.70 -4.37 -10.42
CA ILE A 146 16.35 -5.03 -11.67
C ILE A 146 17.47 -4.72 -12.66
N LYS A 147 18.43 -5.63 -12.75
CA LYS A 147 19.52 -5.57 -13.73
C LYS A 147 19.26 -6.56 -14.85
N ILE A 148 19.65 -6.18 -16.07
CA ILE A 148 19.73 -7.15 -17.17
C ILE A 148 20.87 -8.09 -16.81
N HIS A 149 20.54 -9.37 -16.64
CA HIS A 149 21.56 -10.41 -16.66
C HIS A 149 21.89 -10.66 -18.12
N ASP A 150 23.10 -10.30 -18.54
CA ASP A 150 23.63 -10.85 -19.79
C ASP A 150 23.72 -12.37 -19.62
N PRO A 151 23.17 -13.15 -20.56
CA PRO A 151 23.10 -14.61 -20.47
C PRO A 151 24.47 -15.29 -20.45
#